data_AF-A0A1I0W1K1-F1
#
_entry.id   AF-A0A1I0W1K1-F1
#
_cell.length_a   1.000
_cell.length_b   1.000
_cell.length_c   1.000
_cell.angle_alpha   90.00
_cell.angle_beta   90.00
_cell.angle_gamma   90.00
#
_symmetry.space_group_name_H-M   'P 1'
#
loop_
_entity.id
_entity.type
_entity.pdbx_description
1 polymer ?
#
loop_
_entity_poly.entity_id
_entity_poly.type
_entity_poly.pdbx_seq_one_letter_code
_entity_poly.pdbx_strand_id
1 'polypeptide(L)'
;MSIDQRLRNGLHPSGSEPGPDTMAALWRVEQRAARQTRAKRVGVGALLAAVLVVVIGAGATLQHQRTDRVDVVVVQPPEQQLVGSYVVDVPASPTARRKGMVGRWVVSLEADGALEMRPPPTYAGATTGAAWRLQDDQLRTDALVEPGCQADSGYVGTYTWSLTDDELTFTLVEDDCGARRILFTAGGWARVP
;
A
#
# COMPACT_ATOMS: atom_id res chain seq x y z
N MET A 1 -52.00 1.60 -20.21
CA MET A 1 -50.72 2.24 -19.84
C MET A 1 -50.01 2.65 -21.12
N SER A 2 -49.69 3.94 -21.25
CA SER A 2 -49.21 4.57 -22.50
C SER A 2 -47.68 4.43 -22.65
N ILE A 3 -47.21 4.35 -23.90
CA ILE A 3 -45.80 4.42 -24.28
C ILE A 3 -45.11 5.66 -23.70
N ASP A 4 -45.84 6.77 -23.54
CA ASP A 4 -45.33 8.01 -22.92
C ASP A 4 -44.91 7.84 -21.46
N GLN A 5 -45.51 6.88 -20.74
CA GLN A 5 -45.20 6.63 -19.33
C GLN A 5 -43.92 5.79 -19.17
N ARG A 6 -43.54 5.01 -20.19
CA ARG A 6 -42.25 4.31 -20.24
C ARG A 6 -41.10 5.25 -20.57
N LEU A 7 -41.34 6.27 -21.40
CA LEU A 7 -40.32 7.27 -21.71
C LEU A 7 -39.96 8.15 -20.50
N ARG A 8 -40.93 8.46 -19.62
CA ARG A 8 -40.66 9.24 -18.40
C ARG A 8 -39.94 8.45 -17.30
N ASN A 9 -40.20 7.15 -17.17
CA ASN A 9 -39.52 6.31 -16.17
C ASN A 9 -38.16 5.77 -16.64
N GLY A 10 -37.81 5.91 -17.93
CA GLY A 10 -36.49 5.58 -18.47
C GLY A 10 -35.44 6.69 -18.30
N LEU A 11 -35.78 7.78 -17.61
CA LEU A 11 -34.94 8.97 -17.43
C LEU A 11 -34.52 9.17 -15.97
N HIS A 12 -34.19 8.08 -15.27
CA HIS A 12 -33.27 8.16 -14.13
C HIS A 12 -31.87 7.78 -14.62
N PRO A 13 -30.83 8.57 -14.30
CA PRO A 13 -29.49 8.38 -14.83
C PRO A 13 -28.93 7.04 -14.38
N SER A 14 -28.70 6.15 -15.35
CA SER A 14 -27.92 4.93 -15.20
C SER A 14 -26.45 5.32 -15.00
N GLY A 15 -26.08 5.73 -13.79
CA GLY A 15 -24.69 5.90 -13.40
C GLY A 15 -24.02 4.56 -13.16
N SER A 16 -23.78 3.80 -14.23
CA SER A 16 -22.90 2.64 -14.24
C SER A 16 -21.86 2.84 -15.32
N GLU A 17 -21.01 3.85 -15.12
CA GLU A 17 -19.71 3.96 -15.78
C GLU A 17 -18.64 3.43 -14.82
N PRO A 18 -17.97 2.30 -15.13
CA PRO A 18 -16.52 2.25 -15.06
C PRO A 18 -16.03 3.31 -16.05
N GLY A 19 -15.76 4.49 -15.50
CA GLY A 19 -15.61 5.72 -16.25
C GLY A 19 -14.20 5.96 -16.77
N PRO A 20 -13.81 7.21 -17.02
CA PRO A 20 -12.42 7.71 -16.97
C PRO A 20 -11.54 7.21 -15.78
N ASP A 21 -12.05 6.34 -14.92
CA ASP A 21 -11.58 5.96 -13.59
C ASP A 21 -10.52 4.84 -13.58
N THR A 22 -10.54 3.94 -14.57
CA THR A 22 -9.47 2.96 -14.82
C THR A 22 -8.23 3.65 -15.40
N MET A 23 -8.42 4.65 -16.27
CA MET A 23 -7.33 5.45 -16.88
C MET A 23 -6.54 6.31 -15.87
N ALA A 24 -7.16 6.71 -14.76
CA ALA A 24 -6.47 7.35 -13.65
C ALA A 24 -5.81 6.32 -12.70
N ALA A 25 -6.33 5.09 -12.57
CA ALA A 25 -5.73 4.05 -11.73
C ALA A 25 -4.29 3.72 -12.22
N LEU A 26 -4.13 3.81 -13.54
CA LEU A 26 -2.89 3.85 -14.31
C LEU A 26 -1.97 5.04 -13.94
N TRP A 27 -2.40 6.30 -13.98
CA TRP A 27 -1.52 7.46 -13.64
C TRP A 27 -0.95 7.47 -12.20
N ARG A 28 -1.58 6.72 -11.31
CA ARG A 28 -1.35 6.73 -9.85
C ARG A 28 -0.48 5.61 -9.35
N VAL A 29 -0.18 4.64 -10.21
CA VAL A 29 1.07 3.87 -10.18
C VAL A 29 2.19 4.67 -10.83
N GLU A 30 1.86 5.39 -11.91
CA GLU A 30 2.84 6.07 -12.78
C GLU A 30 3.62 7.21 -12.10
N GLN A 31 3.12 7.78 -11.00
CA GLN A 31 3.93 8.61 -10.09
C GLN A 31 4.68 7.82 -8.99
N ARG A 32 4.23 6.61 -8.62
CA ARG A 32 4.69 5.87 -7.43
C ARG A 32 6.20 5.66 -7.40
N ALA A 33 6.80 5.47 -8.55
CA ALA A 33 8.25 5.36 -8.69
C ALA A 33 8.92 6.69 -9.07
N ALA A 34 8.17 7.71 -9.51
CA ALA A 34 8.71 9.00 -9.92
C ALA A 34 9.38 9.78 -8.76
N ARG A 35 9.36 9.26 -7.52
CA ARG A 35 10.13 9.76 -6.37
C ARG A 35 11.25 8.85 -5.88
N GLN A 36 11.25 7.56 -6.18
CA GLN A 36 12.52 6.80 -6.18
C GLN A 36 13.56 7.50 -7.08
N THR A 37 13.07 8.25 -8.07
CA THR A 37 13.75 9.21 -8.93
C THR A 37 14.47 10.41 -8.24
N ARG A 38 14.19 10.74 -6.96
CA ARG A 38 15.06 11.63 -6.13
C ARG A 38 16.25 10.90 -5.51
N ALA A 39 16.37 9.59 -5.61
CA ALA A 39 17.56 8.86 -5.21
C ALA A 39 18.77 9.06 -6.14
N LYS A 40 18.73 9.93 -7.18
CA LYS A 40 19.88 10.14 -8.09
C LYS A 40 20.22 11.60 -8.46
N ARG A 41 19.48 12.62 -8.01
CA ARG A 41 19.84 14.03 -8.29
C ARG A 41 20.57 14.69 -7.10
N VAL A 42 21.89 14.82 -7.24
CA VAL A 42 22.61 16.10 -7.07
C VAL A 42 22.37 16.83 -5.74
N GLY A 43 23.25 16.59 -4.76
CA GLY A 43 23.20 17.31 -3.48
C GLY A 43 24.28 16.97 -2.45
N VAL A 44 25.42 16.39 -2.86
CA VAL A 44 26.68 16.70 -2.17
C VAL A 44 26.93 18.17 -2.47
N GLY A 45 26.45 19.03 -1.58
CA GLY A 45 26.44 20.47 -1.76
C GLY A 45 26.08 21.14 -0.44
N ALA A 46 26.99 21.00 0.52
CA ALA A 46 26.97 21.75 1.76
C ALA A 46 26.86 23.24 1.45
N LEU A 47 25.73 23.86 1.82
CA LEU A 47 25.67 25.30 2.02
C LEU A 47 24.96 25.59 3.34
N LEU A 48 25.82 25.93 4.29
CA LEU A 48 25.59 26.60 5.55
C LEU A 48 24.44 27.62 5.49
N ALA A 49 23.56 27.58 6.49
CA ALA A 49 22.98 28.79 7.06
C ALA A 49 22.55 28.52 8.51
N ALA A 50 23.40 28.97 9.43
CA ALA A 50 23.13 29.08 10.85
C ALA A 50 22.00 30.08 11.13
N VAL A 51 21.16 29.82 12.13
CA VAL A 51 20.76 30.85 13.09
C VAL A 51 20.67 30.22 14.49
N LEU A 52 21.67 30.59 15.30
CA LEU A 52 21.68 30.54 16.75
C LEU A 52 20.68 31.57 17.28
N VAL A 53 19.75 31.18 18.16
CA VAL A 53 19.26 32.10 19.20
C VAL A 53 19.33 31.38 20.54
N VAL A 54 20.31 31.84 21.32
CA VAL A 54 20.49 31.61 22.75
C VAL A 54 19.32 32.25 23.49
N VAL A 55 18.63 31.48 24.35
CA VAL A 55 17.94 32.06 25.51
C VAL A 55 18.46 31.35 26.75
N ILE A 56 19.35 32.06 27.44
CA ILE A 56 19.76 31.80 28.82
C ILE A 56 18.56 32.13 29.71
N GLY A 57 18.18 31.18 30.56
CA GLY A 57 17.21 31.38 31.63
C GLY A 57 17.53 30.48 32.80
N ALA A 58 18.57 30.85 33.56
CA ALA A 58 18.83 30.27 34.87
C ALA A 58 17.75 30.74 35.86
N GLY A 59 17.01 29.79 36.41
CA GLY A 59 16.03 30.01 37.47
C GLY A 59 15.91 28.78 38.34
N ALA A 60 16.73 28.72 39.38
CA ALA A 60 16.64 27.71 40.43
C ALA A 60 15.36 27.91 41.23
N THR A 61 14.45 26.93 41.19
CA THR A 61 13.68 26.52 42.37
C THR A 61 13.36 25.02 42.29
N LEU A 62 13.73 24.31 43.34
CA LEU A 62 13.36 22.92 43.59
C LEU A 62 11.86 22.85 43.86
N GLN A 63 11.07 22.42 42.88
CA GLN A 63 9.74 21.87 43.13
C GLN A 63 9.66 20.51 42.46
N HIS A 64 9.65 19.47 43.30
CA HIS A 64 9.21 18.12 42.99
C HIS A 64 7.74 18.17 42.55
N GLN A 65 7.47 18.61 41.32
CA GLN A 65 6.22 18.31 40.64
C GLN A 65 6.39 16.94 40.01
N ARG A 66 5.77 15.97 40.67
CA ARG A 66 5.46 14.65 40.13
C ARG A 66 4.55 14.89 38.92
N THR A 67 5.15 15.06 37.75
CA THR A 67 4.43 15.05 36.48
C THR A 67 3.88 13.65 36.32
N ASP A 68 2.57 13.50 36.46
CA ASP A 68 1.85 12.42 35.77
C ASP A 68 2.33 12.46 34.32
N ARG A 69 3.13 11.48 33.93
CA ARG A 69 3.40 11.21 32.53
C ARG A 69 2.06 10.80 31.93
N VAL A 70 1.38 11.76 31.34
CA VAL A 70 0.41 11.47 30.29
C VAL A 70 1.24 10.75 29.23
N ASP A 71 1.07 9.43 29.12
CA ASP A 71 1.58 8.67 27.99
C ASP A 71 0.91 9.24 26.75
N VAL A 72 1.62 10.14 26.08
CA VAL A 72 1.25 10.61 24.75
C VAL A 72 1.43 9.41 23.83
N VAL A 73 0.35 8.68 23.57
CA VAL A 73 0.31 7.67 22.51
C VAL A 73 0.53 8.43 21.21
N VAL A 74 1.77 8.41 20.71
CA VAL A 74 2.11 8.96 19.41
C VAL A 74 1.43 8.06 18.37
N VAL A 75 0.30 8.52 17.85
CA VAL A 75 -0.40 7.84 16.75
C VAL A 75 0.47 8.01 15.51
N GLN A 76 1.17 6.94 15.11
CA GLN A 76 1.93 6.93 13.87
C GLN A 76 0.96 7.05 12.68
N PRO A 77 1.32 7.80 11.62
CA PRO A 77 0.57 7.78 10.37
C PRO A 77 0.32 6.32 9.93
N PRO A 78 -0.88 5.97 9.45
CA PRO A 78 -1.23 4.59 9.11
C PRO A 78 -0.22 3.94 8.14
N GLU A 79 0.37 4.73 7.24
CA GLU A 79 1.41 4.27 6.31
C GLU A 79 2.66 3.76 7.04
N GLN A 80 3.08 4.40 8.13
CA GLN A 80 4.27 3.98 8.90
C GLN A 80 4.05 2.67 9.66
N GLN A 81 2.81 2.32 9.99
CA GLN A 81 2.48 1.08 10.69
C GLN A 81 2.67 -0.15 9.79
N LEU A 82 2.40 0.02 8.49
CA LEU A 82 2.56 -1.03 7.50
C LEU A 82 3.99 -1.20 7.01
N VAL A 83 4.88 -0.23 7.22
CA VAL A 83 6.29 -0.35 6.80
C VAL A 83 6.94 -1.56 7.49
N GLY A 84 7.63 -2.38 6.70
CA GLY A 84 8.30 -3.58 7.20
C GLY A 84 8.27 -4.74 6.21
N SER A 85 8.89 -5.85 6.62
CA SER A 85 8.88 -7.12 5.89
C SER A 85 7.86 -8.07 6.48
N TYR A 86 7.11 -8.76 5.63
CA TYR A 86 6.10 -9.73 6.05
C TYR A 86 6.20 -11.01 5.23
N VAL A 87 5.88 -12.13 5.87
CA VAL A 87 5.90 -13.46 5.27
C VAL A 87 4.51 -14.07 5.25
N VAL A 88 4.17 -14.73 4.15
CA VAL A 88 2.98 -15.58 4.05
C VAL A 88 3.32 -16.88 3.32
N ASP A 89 2.65 -17.96 3.70
CA ASP A 89 2.73 -19.24 2.99
C ASP A 89 1.45 -19.41 2.15
N VAL A 90 1.57 -19.30 0.83
CA VAL A 90 0.44 -19.47 -0.09
C VAL A 90 0.13 -20.97 -0.22
N PRO A 91 -1.09 -21.40 0.16
CA PRO A 91 -1.44 -22.81 0.15
C PRO A 91 -1.58 -23.37 -1.27
N ALA A 92 -1.38 -24.67 -1.40
CA ALA A 92 -1.51 -25.36 -2.67
C ALA A 92 -2.99 -25.47 -3.11
N SER A 93 -3.39 -24.67 -4.10
CA SER A 93 -4.67 -24.80 -4.80
C SER A 93 -4.44 -25.03 -6.30
N PRO A 94 -5.42 -25.55 -7.06
CA PRO A 94 -5.29 -25.68 -8.51
C PRO A 94 -4.89 -24.37 -9.19
N THR A 95 -5.47 -23.24 -8.75
CA THR A 95 -5.19 -21.91 -9.32
C THR A 95 -3.81 -21.39 -8.90
N ALA A 96 -3.41 -21.56 -7.64
CA ALA A 96 -2.08 -21.17 -7.17
C ALA A 96 -0.97 -21.97 -7.87
N ARG A 97 -1.16 -23.29 -8.05
CA ARG A 97 -0.21 -24.15 -8.77
C ARG A 97 -0.03 -23.72 -10.22
N ARG A 98 -1.13 -23.49 -10.96
CA ARG A 98 -1.06 -23.04 -12.36
C ARG A 98 -0.31 -21.71 -12.53
N LYS A 99 -0.31 -20.87 -11.50
CA LYS A 99 0.38 -19.57 -11.51
C LYS A 99 1.76 -19.59 -10.81
N GLY A 100 2.24 -20.76 -10.36
CA GLY A 100 3.53 -20.87 -9.65
C GLY A 100 3.57 -20.20 -8.27
N MET A 101 2.41 -19.85 -7.70
CA MET A 101 2.29 -19.03 -6.49
C MET A 101 2.50 -19.81 -5.19
N VAL A 102 2.51 -21.14 -5.24
CA VAL A 102 2.53 -21.98 -4.03
C VAL A 102 3.86 -21.86 -3.31
N GLY A 103 3.80 -21.65 -1.99
CA GLY A 103 4.96 -21.61 -1.12
C GLY A 103 5.13 -20.27 -0.43
N ARG A 104 6.33 -20.06 0.11
CA ARG A 104 6.66 -18.91 0.94
C ARG A 104 6.90 -17.66 0.09
N TRP A 105 6.20 -16.60 0.45
CA TRP A 105 6.41 -15.25 -0.08
C TRP A 105 6.88 -14.33 1.04
N VAL A 106 7.80 -13.44 0.71
CA VAL A 106 8.14 -12.29 1.57
C VAL A 106 7.87 -11.01 0.81
N VAL A 107 7.16 -10.07 1.44
CA VAL A 107 6.89 -8.73 0.89
C VAL A 107 7.50 -7.71 1.82
N SER A 108 8.24 -6.76 1.25
CA SER A 108 8.69 -5.56 1.97
C SER A 108 7.86 -4.37 1.50
N LEU A 109 7.22 -3.70 2.45
CA LEU A 109 6.52 -2.43 2.25
C LEU A 109 7.45 -1.31 2.72
N GLU A 110 8.09 -0.63 1.78
CA GLU A 110 9.05 0.42 2.09
C GLU A 110 8.37 1.76 2.33
N ALA A 111 8.97 2.58 3.20
CA ALA A 111 8.43 3.90 3.59
C ALA A 111 8.33 4.89 2.42
N ASP A 112 9.04 4.66 1.31
CA ASP A 112 8.97 5.47 0.10
C ASP A 112 7.86 5.03 -0.88
N GLY A 113 7.07 4.02 -0.50
CA GLY A 113 6.02 3.41 -1.31
C GLY A 113 6.51 2.29 -2.22
N ALA A 114 7.79 1.89 -2.15
CA ALA A 114 8.27 0.72 -2.88
C ALA A 114 7.72 -0.57 -2.27
N LEU A 115 7.37 -1.51 -3.14
CA LEU A 115 6.99 -2.87 -2.75
C LEU A 115 7.99 -3.84 -3.37
N GLU A 116 8.75 -4.52 -2.53
CA GLU A 116 9.66 -5.58 -2.94
C GLU A 116 9.11 -6.95 -2.57
N MET A 117 9.37 -7.94 -3.43
CA MET A 117 8.89 -9.31 -3.22
C MET A 117 10.03 -10.30 -3.35
N ARG A 118 10.01 -11.31 -2.49
CA ARG A 118 10.83 -12.52 -2.60
C ARG A 118 9.88 -13.71 -2.73
N PRO A 119 9.73 -14.27 -3.94
CA PRO A 119 8.77 -15.32 -4.20
C PRO A 119 9.34 -16.71 -3.87
N PRO A 120 8.51 -17.77 -3.89
CA PRO A 120 9.00 -19.13 -3.88
C PRO A 120 9.73 -19.46 -5.19
N PRO A 121 10.66 -20.45 -5.22
CA PRO A 121 11.42 -20.84 -6.41
C PRO A 121 10.58 -21.25 -7.63
N THR A 122 9.29 -21.58 -7.42
CA THR A 122 8.36 -21.99 -8.48
C THR A 122 7.75 -20.82 -9.25
N TYR A 123 7.92 -19.59 -8.76
CA TYR A 123 7.40 -18.39 -9.41
C TYR A 123 8.47 -17.78 -10.31
N ALA A 124 8.12 -17.52 -11.57
CA ALA A 124 9.04 -17.01 -12.59
C ALA A 124 8.72 -15.57 -13.05
N GLY A 125 7.81 -14.88 -12.36
CA GLY A 125 7.41 -13.50 -12.71
C GLY A 125 8.29 -12.42 -12.08
N ALA A 126 8.05 -11.14 -12.38
CA ALA A 126 8.79 -10.05 -11.78
C ALA A 126 8.40 -9.86 -10.31
N THR A 127 9.37 -9.41 -9.52
CA THR A 127 9.27 -9.33 -8.06
C THR A 127 9.71 -7.97 -7.51
N THR A 128 10.03 -7.03 -8.40
CA THR A 128 10.56 -5.70 -8.09
C THR A 128 9.84 -4.64 -8.91
N GLY A 129 10.01 -3.38 -8.53
CA GLY A 129 9.43 -2.25 -9.26
C GLY A 129 7.93 -2.03 -9.03
N ALA A 130 7.32 -2.86 -8.17
CA ALA A 130 5.97 -2.61 -7.70
C ALA A 130 5.97 -1.51 -6.65
N ALA A 131 4.80 -0.92 -6.46
CA ALA A 131 4.61 0.07 -5.43
C ALA A 131 3.30 -0.14 -4.68
N TRP A 132 3.21 0.55 -3.55
CA TRP A 132 2.06 0.54 -2.69
C TRP A 132 1.80 1.93 -2.12
N ARG A 133 0.59 2.13 -1.64
CA ARG A 133 0.18 3.33 -0.91
C ARG A 133 -1.10 3.06 -0.15
N LEU A 134 -1.35 3.84 0.88
CA LEU A 134 -2.68 3.95 1.45
C LEU A 134 -3.47 5.06 0.75
N GLN A 135 -4.75 4.80 0.53
CA GLN A 135 -5.71 5.79 0.10
C GLN A 135 -7.03 5.44 0.79
N ASP A 136 -7.57 6.38 1.58
CA ASP A 136 -8.84 6.18 2.29
C ASP A 136 -8.87 4.90 3.13
N ASP A 137 -7.76 4.62 3.84
CA ASP A 137 -7.51 3.41 4.65
C ASP A 137 -7.48 2.09 3.86
N GLN A 138 -7.38 2.18 2.54
CA GLN A 138 -7.22 1.03 1.66
C GLN A 138 -5.80 0.98 1.10
N LEU A 139 -5.19 -0.20 1.15
CA LEU A 139 -3.95 -0.46 0.44
C LEU A 139 -4.23 -0.59 -1.06
N ARG A 140 -3.53 0.23 -1.85
CA ARG A 140 -3.54 0.15 -3.31
C ARG A 140 -2.16 -0.22 -3.82
N THR A 141 -2.06 -1.26 -4.63
CA THR A 141 -0.78 -1.76 -5.13
C THR A 141 -0.85 -2.29 -6.55
N ASP A 142 0.24 -2.14 -7.27
CA ASP A 142 0.52 -2.71 -8.59
C ASP A 142 1.47 -3.92 -8.50
N ALA A 143 1.53 -4.56 -7.32
CA ALA A 143 2.26 -5.80 -7.15
C ALA A 143 1.91 -6.80 -8.25
N LEU A 144 2.96 -7.47 -8.76
CA LEU A 144 2.90 -8.50 -9.79
C LEU A 144 2.40 -7.99 -11.16
N VAL A 145 2.41 -6.67 -11.43
CA VAL A 145 2.04 -6.15 -12.76
C VAL A 145 2.80 -6.86 -13.87
N GLU A 146 4.11 -7.06 -13.78
CA GLU A 146 4.86 -7.81 -14.79
C GLU A 146 5.27 -9.21 -14.31
N PRO A 147 5.05 -10.30 -15.07
CA PRO A 147 4.08 -10.49 -16.15
C PRO A 147 2.67 -10.87 -15.65
N GLY A 148 2.38 -10.73 -14.34
CA GLY A 148 1.23 -11.38 -13.70
C GLY A 148 -0.12 -10.64 -13.80
N CYS A 149 -0.10 -9.31 -13.80
CA CYS A 149 -1.29 -8.45 -13.69
C CYS A 149 -1.37 -7.39 -14.81
N GLN A 150 -0.81 -7.69 -15.99
CA GLN A 150 -0.72 -6.75 -17.13
C GLN A 150 -2.04 -6.49 -17.86
N ALA A 151 -3.11 -7.23 -17.57
CA ALA A 151 -4.37 -7.09 -18.33
C ALA A 151 -5.04 -5.75 -18.05
N ASP A 152 -5.68 -5.16 -19.08
CA ASP A 152 -6.15 -3.76 -19.15
C ASP A 152 -7.06 -3.27 -18.00
N SER A 153 -7.57 -4.15 -17.14
CA SER A 153 -8.37 -3.81 -15.95
C SER A 153 -7.73 -4.18 -14.60
N GLY A 154 -6.59 -4.89 -14.61
CA GLY A 154 -5.96 -5.50 -13.43
C GLY A 154 -4.69 -4.82 -12.95
N TYR A 155 -4.43 -3.56 -13.30
CA TYR A 155 -3.17 -2.89 -12.93
C TYR A 155 -3.03 -2.63 -11.44
N VAL A 156 -4.13 -2.27 -10.76
CA VAL A 156 -4.11 -1.91 -9.34
C VAL A 156 -5.09 -2.80 -8.58
N GLY A 157 -4.60 -3.42 -7.51
CA GLY A 157 -5.43 -4.09 -6.52
C GLY A 157 -5.67 -3.16 -5.35
N THR A 158 -6.86 -3.26 -4.77
CA THR A 158 -7.33 -2.48 -3.64
C THR A 158 -7.79 -3.43 -2.54
N TYR A 159 -7.28 -3.21 -1.33
CA TYR A 159 -7.47 -4.07 -0.17
C TYR A 159 -7.74 -3.23 1.07
N THR A 160 -8.67 -3.66 1.93
CA THR A 160 -8.63 -3.23 3.33
C THR A 160 -7.56 -4.04 4.06
N TRP A 161 -7.07 -3.50 5.17
CA TRP A 161 -6.01 -4.12 5.94
C TRP A 161 -6.27 -4.00 7.44
N SER A 162 -5.68 -4.92 8.20
CA SER A 162 -5.61 -4.83 9.65
C SER A 162 -4.28 -5.39 10.12
N LEU A 163 -3.65 -4.71 11.07
CA LEU A 163 -2.44 -5.16 11.73
C LEU A 163 -2.73 -5.38 13.21
N THR A 164 -2.50 -6.58 13.72
CA THR A 164 -2.65 -6.90 15.15
C THR A 164 -1.43 -7.66 15.63
N ASP A 165 -0.80 -7.16 16.69
CA ASP A 165 0.51 -7.57 17.20
C ASP A 165 1.60 -7.49 16.13
N ASP A 166 1.70 -8.50 15.27
CA ASP A 166 2.62 -8.57 14.14
C ASP A 166 2.03 -9.33 12.95
N GLU A 167 0.71 -9.51 12.92
CA GLU A 167 0.00 -10.18 11.84
C GLU A 167 -0.80 -9.17 11.02
N LEU A 168 -0.41 -9.04 9.75
CA LEU A 168 -1.05 -8.19 8.76
C LEU A 168 -2.02 -9.03 7.93
N THR A 169 -3.30 -8.66 7.93
CA THR A 169 -4.31 -9.31 7.10
C THR A 169 -4.82 -8.35 6.04
N PHE A 170 -4.95 -8.82 4.80
CA PHE A 170 -5.59 -8.08 3.72
C PHE A 170 -6.93 -8.71 3.37
N THR A 171 -7.95 -7.87 3.19
CA THR A 171 -9.26 -8.28 2.66
C THR A 171 -9.49 -7.59 1.32
N LEU A 172 -9.87 -8.38 0.32
CA LEU A 172 -10.09 -7.89 -1.04
C LEU A 172 -11.24 -6.87 -1.09
N VAL A 173 -10.97 -5.69 -1.67
CA VAL A 173 -12.00 -4.72 -2.07
C VAL A 173 -12.26 -4.85 -3.57
N GLU A 174 -11.23 -4.65 -4.38
CA GLU A 174 -11.29 -4.70 -5.84
C GLU A 174 -9.93 -5.10 -6.40
N ASP A 175 -9.87 -6.17 -7.18
CA ASP A 175 -8.64 -6.58 -7.86
C ASP A 175 -8.95 -7.61 -8.96
N ASP A 176 -8.83 -7.21 -10.21
CA ASP A 176 -9.05 -8.14 -11.33
C ASP A 176 -7.86 -9.10 -11.54
N CYS A 177 -6.71 -8.83 -10.91
CA CYS A 177 -5.56 -9.70 -11.02
C CYS A 177 -5.67 -10.90 -10.07
N GLY A 178 -5.97 -12.07 -10.66
CA GLY A 178 -6.03 -13.31 -9.90
C GLY A 178 -4.74 -13.69 -9.17
N ALA A 179 -3.55 -13.33 -9.68
CA ALA A 179 -2.28 -13.63 -9.01
C ALA A 179 -2.12 -12.79 -7.73
N ARG A 180 -2.37 -11.48 -7.82
CA ARG A 180 -2.30 -10.56 -6.69
C ARG A 180 -3.35 -10.91 -5.64
N ARG A 181 -4.58 -11.26 -6.05
CA ARG A 181 -5.59 -11.80 -5.13
C ARG A 181 -5.11 -13.02 -4.36
N ILE A 182 -4.58 -14.02 -5.07
CA ILE A 182 -4.05 -15.25 -4.43
C ILE A 182 -2.99 -14.91 -3.39
N LEU A 183 -2.10 -13.96 -3.68
CA LEU A 183 -1.02 -13.57 -2.79
C LEU A 183 -1.56 -12.83 -1.55
N PHE A 184 -2.24 -11.71 -1.75
CA PHE A 184 -2.62 -10.81 -0.65
C PHE A 184 -3.69 -11.43 0.25
N THR A 185 -4.56 -12.30 -0.28
CA THR A 185 -5.60 -12.99 0.52
C THR A 185 -5.20 -14.43 0.91
N ALA A 186 -3.91 -14.78 0.88
CA ALA A 186 -3.45 -16.12 1.23
C ALA A 186 -3.65 -16.48 2.72
N GLY A 187 -3.68 -15.48 3.59
CA GLY A 187 -3.83 -15.61 5.04
C GLY A 187 -3.29 -14.39 5.78
N GLY A 188 -3.00 -14.57 7.07
CA GLY A 188 -2.27 -13.60 7.87
C GLY A 188 -0.79 -13.56 7.48
N TRP A 189 -0.26 -12.36 7.29
CA TRP A 189 1.13 -12.09 6.97
C TRP A 189 1.89 -11.77 8.25
N ALA A 190 2.80 -12.66 8.65
CA ALA A 190 3.60 -12.47 9.85
C ALA A 190 4.74 -11.49 9.59
N ARG A 191 4.95 -10.50 10.46
CA ARG A 191 6.08 -9.59 10.40
C ARG A 191 7.40 -10.35 10.58
N VAL A 192 8.39 -10.00 9.79
CA VAL A 192 9.76 -10.49 9.91
C VAL A 192 10.59 -9.44 10.68
N PRO A 193 11.35 -9.83 11.72
CA PRO A 193 12.24 -8.93 12.46
C PRO A 193 13.35 -8.28 11.62
#